data_AF-A0A9P1INB6-F1
#
_entry.id   AF-A0A9P1INB6-F1
#
_cell.length_a   1.000
_cell.length_b   1.000
_cell.length_c   1.000
_cell.angle_alpha   90.00
_cell.angle_beta   90.00
_cell.angle_gamma   90.00
#
_symmetry.space_group_name_H-M   'P 1'
#
loop_
_entity.id
_entity.type
_entity.pdbx_description
1 polymer ?
#
loop_
_entity_poly.entity_id
_entity_poly.type
_entity_poly.pdbx_seq_one_letter_code
_entity_poly.pdbx_strand_id
1 'polypeptide(L)'
;MLRWLFKSSTDKSFDDIMPEETQSARDDDRKNLDCTEDFLFLELVVAEVEMAVVEFEIEQDLIEEAARKTRKGPDYSWLADKSQKPKKYLSSKEKNRIENACDRLKPCEWSKTIENWKKTIKNASSRDNIIDQFIHSTHETLQTRKHDPTISEVLKNYATGKSMSSVKPGGNESPRSIAQLSIFELQQIV
;
A
#
# COMPACT_ATOMS: atom_id res chain seq x y z
N MET A 1 -6.99 32.04 48.63
CA MET A 1 -7.57 30.91 49.39
C MET A 1 -6.71 29.66 49.17
N LEU A 2 -5.53 29.64 49.79
CA LEU A 2 -4.58 28.52 49.77
C LEU A 2 -4.40 28.09 51.23
N ARG A 3 -5.17 27.08 51.69
CA ARG A 3 -5.11 26.62 53.08
C ARG A 3 -5.77 25.25 53.29
N TRP A 4 -5.19 24.22 52.69
CA TRP A 4 -5.33 22.81 53.09
C TRP A 4 -4.01 22.12 52.74
N LEU A 5 -2.91 22.39 53.44
CA LEU A 5 -2.46 21.76 54.69
C LEU A 5 -2.48 20.22 54.66
N PHE A 6 -1.31 19.69 54.28
CA PHE A 6 -0.61 18.59 54.95
C PHE A 6 -1.27 18.08 56.24
N LYS A 7 -1.59 16.78 56.25
CA LYS A 7 -1.58 15.97 57.46
C LYS A 7 -0.69 14.75 57.19
N SER A 8 0.29 14.59 58.07
CA SER A 8 1.36 13.60 58.05
C SER A 8 0.91 12.20 58.46
N SER A 9 1.54 11.22 57.82
CA SER A 9 2.13 9.97 58.34
C SER A 9 1.31 9.04 59.24
N THR A 10 1.19 7.78 58.83
CA THR A 10 1.88 6.64 59.48
C THR A 10 1.64 5.33 58.71
N ASP A 11 2.75 4.68 58.38
CA ASP A 11 3.00 3.23 58.39
C ASP A 11 2.10 2.29 57.58
N LYS A 12 2.54 1.99 56.34
CA LYS A 12 2.44 0.64 55.78
C LYS A 12 3.70 0.29 54.97
N SER A 13 4.49 -0.58 55.57
CA SER A 13 5.32 -1.66 54.99
C SER A 13 6.14 -1.35 53.73
N PHE A 14 7.45 -1.41 53.90
CA PHE A 14 8.51 -1.24 52.92
C PHE A 14 8.99 -2.56 52.28
N ASP A 15 8.29 -3.69 52.45
CA ASP A 15 8.72 -5.00 51.92
C ASP A 15 7.61 -5.74 51.15
N ASP A 16 7.10 -5.19 50.04
CA ASP A 16 6.22 -5.99 49.15
C ASP A 16 6.13 -5.48 47.69
N ILE A 17 7.24 -5.06 47.10
CA ILE A 17 7.32 -4.87 45.64
C ILE A 17 8.63 -5.52 45.16
N MET A 18 8.61 -6.85 45.06
CA MET A 18 9.52 -7.57 44.17
C MET A 18 9.22 -7.13 42.73
N PRO A 19 10.22 -6.71 41.93
CA PRO A 19 10.05 -6.66 40.50
C PRO A 19 10.23 -8.09 40.00
N GLU A 20 9.14 -8.85 39.88
CA GLU A 20 9.17 -10.01 38.98
C GLU A 20 9.32 -9.47 37.56
N GLU A 21 10.46 -9.82 36.97
CA GLU A 21 10.80 -9.59 35.58
C GLU A 21 9.77 -10.26 34.66
N THR A 22 8.65 -9.59 34.38
CA THR A 22 7.84 -9.92 33.20
C THR A 22 8.57 -9.43 31.97
N GLN A 23 9.39 -10.30 31.37
CA GLN A 23 9.99 -10.17 30.04
C GLN A 23 8.95 -10.18 28.89
N SER A 24 7.73 -9.69 29.14
CA SER A 24 6.60 -9.72 28.20
C SER A 24 6.32 -8.38 27.52
N ALA A 25 7.04 -7.31 27.88
CA ALA A 25 6.81 -5.97 27.33
C ALA A 25 7.69 -5.62 26.11
N ARG A 26 8.58 -6.52 25.66
CA ARG A 26 9.53 -6.22 24.57
C ARG A 26 9.06 -6.60 23.16
N ASP A 27 7.95 -7.32 23.03
CA ASP A 27 7.44 -7.76 21.71
C ASP A 27 6.30 -6.90 21.14
N ASP A 28 5.69 -6.01 21.93
CA ASP A 28 4.61 -5.13 21.43
C ASP A 28 5.13 -3.87 20.70
N ASP A 29 6.34 -3.40 21.00
CA ASP A 29 6.92 -2.22 20.33
C ASP A 29 7.29 -2.49 18.86
N ARG A 30 7.51 -3.76 18.47
CA ARG A 30 7.88 -4.10 17.09
C ARG A 30 6.71 -4.01 16.11
N LYS A 31 5.46 -4.18 16.57
CA LYS A 31 4.28 -4.09 15.70
C LYS A 31 3.80 -2.65 15.50
N ASN A 32 4.04 -1.76 16.46
CA ASN A 32 3.66 -0.35 16.33
C ASN A 32 4.57 0.44 15.38
N LEU A 33 5.83 0.04 15.20
CA LEU A 33 6.76 0.71 14.29
C LEU A 33 6.37 0.50 12.81
N ASP A 34 5.93 -0.71 12.45
CA ASP A 34 5.54 -1.10 11.08
C ASP A 34 4.40 -0.20 10.55
N CYS A 35 3.40 0.09 11.40
CA CYS A 35 2.27 0.96 11.02
C CYS A 35 2.66 2.42 10.81
N THR A 36 3.70 2.92 11.50
CA THR A 36 4.17 4.31 11.32
C THR A 36 4.93 4.50 10.02
N GLU A 37 5.69 3.49 9.60
CA GLU A 37 6.41 3.52 8.33
C GLU A 37 5.42 3.48 7.16
N ASP A 38 4.43 2.59 7.20
CA ASP A 38 3.37 2.49 6.19
C ASP A 38 2.59 3.80 6.01
N PHE A 39 2.30 4.50 7.10
CA PHE A 39 1.64 5.80 7.04
C PHE A 39 2.48 6.86 6.31
N LEU A 40 3.79 6.92 6.60
CA LEU A 40 4.70 7.87 5.93
C LEU A 40 4.87 7.55 4.44
N PHE A 41 4.92 6.26 4.08
CA PHE A 41 4.96 5.86 2.67
C PHE A 41 3.65 6.22 1.94
N LEU A 42 2.51 6.02 2.60
CA LEU A 42 1.22 6.41 2.05
C LEU A 42 1.13 7.92 1.82
N GLU A 43 1.52 8.74 2.79
CA GLU A 43 1.56 10.20 2.63
C GLU A 43 2.47 10.62 1.48
N LEU A 44 3.66 10.01 1.37
CA LEU A 44 4.59 10.28 0.27
C LEU A 44 3.97 9.99 -1.10
N VAL A 45 3.27 8.87 -1.22
CA VAL A 45 2.64 8.45 -2.47
C VAL A 45 1.45 9.31 -2.83
N VAL A 46 0.61 9.65 -1.86
CA VAL A 46 -0.51 10.58 -2.07
C VAL A 46 0.03 11.93 -2.52
N ALA A 47 1.09 12.44 -1.89
CA ALA A 47 1.73 13.70 -2.28
C ALA A 47 2.33 13.64 -3.69
N GLU A 48 2.96 12.53 -4.08
CA GLU A 48 3.51 12.35 -5.43
C GLU A 48 2.41 12.32 -6.50
N VAL A 49 1.31 11.60 -6.26
CA VAL A 49 0.15 11.59 -7.17
C VAL A 49 -0.50 12.98 -7.24
N GLU A 50 -0.60 13.68 -6.11
CA GLU A 50 -1.11 15.04 -6.05
C GLU A 50 -0.24 16.00 -6.87
N MET A 51 1.08 15.93 -6.73
CA MET A 51 2.03 16.72 -7.52
C MET A 51 1.86 16.48 -9.03
N ALA A 52 1.75 15.22 -9.46
CA ALA A 52 1.57 14.90 -10.88
C ALA A 52 0.26 15.45 -11.44
N VAL A 53 -0.84 15.42 -10.65
CA VAL A 53 -2.12 16.02 -11.04
C VAL A 53 -1.99 17.55 -11.15
N VAL A 54 -1.30 18.19 -10.21
CA VAL A 54 -1.07 19.64 -10.22
C VAL A 54 -0.25 20.05 -11.43
N GLU A 55 0.83 19.33 -11.74
CA GLU A 55 1.66 19.59 -12.92
C GLU A 55 0.85 19.49 -14.21
N PHE A 56 0.03 18.44 -14.33
CA PHE A 56 -0.88 18.26 -15.47
C PHE A 56 -1.87 19.43 -15.61
N GLU A 57 -2.51 19.86 -14.53
CA GLU A 57 -3.45 20.99 -14.57
C GLU A 57 -2.76 22.31 -14.94
N ILE A 58 -1.54 22.54 -14.46
CA ILE A 58 -0.74 23.71 -14.83
C ILE A 58 -0.39 23.67 -16.32
N GLU A 59 0.02 22.52 -16.85
CA GLU A 59 0.35 22.37 -18.27
C GLU A 59 -0.88 22.60 -19.16
N GLN A 60 -2.05 22.06 -18.79
CA GLN A 60 -3.30 22.31 -19.50
C GLN A 60 -3.69 23.79 -19.49
N ASP A 61 -3.56 24.47 -18.34
CA ASP A 61 -3.83 25.90 -18.22
C ASP A 61 -2.90 26.73 -19.13
N LEU A 62 -1.61 26.37 -19.21
CA LEU A 62 -0.64 27.03 -20.10
C LEU A 62 -0.98 26.83 -21.58
N ILE A 63 -1.39 25.62 -21.97
CA ILE A 63 -1.83 25.32 -23.33
C ILE A 63 -3.07 26.14 -23.70
N GLU A 64 -4.05 26.21 -22.80
CA GLU A 64 -5.27 27.01 -23.01
C GLU A 64 -4.97 28.51 -23.11
N GLU A 65 -4.05 29.01 -22.28
CA GLU A 65 -3.61 30.41 -22.34
C GLU A 65 -2.88 30.72 -23.66
N ALA A 66 -1.99 29.84 -24.11
CA ALA A 66 -1.32 29.98 -25.41
C ALA A 66 -2.34 29.98 -26.57
N ALA A 67 -3.34 29.10 -26.52
CA ALA A 67 -4.42 29.05 -27.50
C ALA A 67 -5.36 30.27 -27.48
N ARG A 68 -5.42 31.01 -26.36
CA ARG A 68 -6.14 32.29 -26.28
C ARG A 68 -5.33 33.44 -26.85
N LYS A 69 -4.02 33.49 -26.57
CA LYS A 69 -3.11 34.52 -27.12
C LYS A 69 -3.04 34.52 -28.65
N THR A 70 -3.30 33.37 -29.29
CA THR A 70 -3.38 33.29 -30.76
C THR A 70 -4.69 33.83 -31.34
N ARG A 71 -5.73 34.04 -30.52
CA ARG A 71 -6.99 34.64 -30.95
C ARG A 71 -6.82 36.16 -31.08
N LYS A 72 -7.18 36.74 -32.22
CA LYS A 72 -7.03 38.18 -32.53
C LYS A 72 -8.01 39.12 -31.79
N GLY A 73 -8.62 38.69 -30.69
CA GLY A 73 -9.64 39.46 -29.96
C GLY A 73 -9.14 40.02 -28.64
N PRO A 74 -9.80 41.05 -28.07
CA PRO A 74 -9.55 41.47 -26.70
C PRO A 74 -9.81 40.31 -25.72
N ASP A 75 -8.90 40.09 -24.78
CA ASP A 75 -9.06 39.04 -23.77
C ASP A 75 -9.88 39.56 -22.58
N TYR A 76 -11.02 38.91 -22.35
CA TYR A 76 -11.92 39.16 -21.23
C TYR A 76 -11.88 38.02 -20.20
N SER A 77 -10.82 37.20 -20.21
CA SER A 77 -10.63 36.11 -19.25
C SER A 77 -10.66 36.55 -17.78
N TRP A 78 -10.37 37.83 -17.49
CA TRP A 78 -10.52 38.42 -16.15
C TRP A 78 -11.99 38.60 -15.71
N LEU A 79 -12.93 38.65 -16.66
CA LEU A 79 -14.38 38.63 -16.38
C LEU A 79 -14.92 37.23 -16.16
N ALA A 80 -14.19 36.19 -16.56
CA ALA A 80 -14.59 34.81 -16.31
C ALA A 80 -14.32 34.45 -14.85
N ASP A 81 -15.36 33.94 -14.18
CA ASP A 81 -15.26 33.58 -12.77
C ASP A 81 -14.35 32.35 -12.60
N LYS A 82 -13.20 32.55 -11.95
CA LYS A 82 -12.22 31.48 -11.69
C LYS A 82 -12.69 30.50 -10.61
N SER A 83 -13.84 30.78 -9.96
CA SER A 83 -14.41 29.95 -8.91
C SER A 83 -14.82 28.54 -9.37
N GLN A 84 -15.05 28.34 -10.68
CA GLN A 84 -15.41 27.05 -11.25
C GLN A 84 -14.21 26.16 -11.62
N LYS A 85 -12.97 26.67 -11.48
CA LYS A 85 -11.79 25.82 -11.71
C LYS A 85 -11.67 24.78 -10.60
N PRO A 86 -11.43 23.50 -10.93
CA PRO A 86 -11.20 22.47 -9.92
C PRO A 86 -10.05 22.87 -9.02
N LYS A 87 -10.16 22.53 -7.73
CA LYS A 87 -9.09 22.79 -6.76
C LYS A 87 -7.87 21.95 -7.16
N LYS A 88 -6.69 22.58 -7.12
CA LYS A 88 -5.37 21.98 -7.38
C LYS A 88 -4.92 20.98 -6.30
N TYR A 89 -5.85 20.39 -5.57
CA TYR A 89 -5.60 19.43 -4.52
C TYR A 89 -6.46 18.20 -4.76
N LEU A 90 -5.98 17.03 -4.36
CA LEU A 90 -6.77 15.81 -4.43
C LEU A 90 -8.01 15.94 -3.53
N SER A 91 -9.18 15.67 -4.10
CA SER A 91 -10.44 15.51 -3.38
C SER A 91 -10.33 14.36 -2.39
N SER A 92 -11.05 14.43 -1.27
CA SER A 92 -11.09 13.33 -0.29
C SER A 92 -11.49 12.00 -0.94
N LYS A 93 -12.36 12.02 -1.96
CA LYS A 93 -12.73 10.81 -2.70
C LYS A 93 -11.56 10.22 -3.49
N GLU A 94 -10.73 11.06 -4.09
CA GLU A 94 -9.56 10.63 -4.86
C GLU A 94 -8.47 10.09 -3.95
N LYS A 95 -8.22 10.76 -2.82
CA LYS A 95 -7.30 10.29 -1.77
C LYS A 95 -7.70 8.90 -1.30
N ASN A 96 -8.97 8.71 -0.91
CA ASN A 96 -9.46 7.40 -0.49
C ASN A 96 -9.28 6.31 -1.56
N ARG A 97 -9.37 6.63 -2.85
CA ARG A 97 -9.14 5.64 -3.93
C ARG A 97 -7.67 5.20 -3.98
N ILE A 98 -6.76 6.15 -3.82
CA ILE A 98 -5.30 5.89 -3.79
C ILE A 98 -4.96 5.07 -2.54
N GLU A 99 -5.46 5.49 -1.38
CA GLU A 99 -5.27 4.80 -0.10
C GLU A 99 -5.75 3.35 -0.16
N ASN A 100 -6.98 3.13 -0.66
CA ASN A 100 -7.53 1.78 -0.80
C ASN A 100 -6.73 0.90 -1.78
N ALA A 101 -6.13 1.48 -2.82
CA ALA A 101 -5.30 0.73 -3.76
C ALA A 101 -3.94 0.34 -3.13
N CYS A 102 -3.47 1.16 -2.20
CA CYS A 102 -2.21 0.98 -1.50
C CYS A 102 -2.27 0.07 -0.27
N ASP A 103 -3.46 -0.11 0.33
CA ASP A 103 -3.68 -0.92 1.55
C ASP A 103 -3.07 -2.34 1.48
N ARG A 104 -2.98 -2.91 0.27
CA ARG A 104 -2.46 -4.26 0.06
C ARG A 104 -0.97 -4.31 -0.29
N LEU A 105 -0.32 -3.18 -0.52
CA LEU A 105 1.10 -3.10 -0.91
C LEU A 105 2.00 -3.28 0.30
N LYS A 106 3.15 -3.95 0.10
CA LYS A 106 4.20 -4.04 1.11
C LYS A 106 5.15 -2.84 0.99
N PRO A 107 5.78 -2.37 2.09
CA PRO A 107 6.78 -1.28 2.08
C PRO A 107 7.79 -1.33 0.92
N CYS A 108 8.30 -2.52 0.60
CA CYS A 108 9.30 -2.72 -0.46
C CYS A 108 8.75 -2.60 -1.90
N GLU A 109 7.44 -2.58 -2.07
CA GLU A 109 6.78 -2.54 -3.39
C GLU A 109 6.33 -1.13 -3.79
N TRP A 110 6.28 -0.19 -2.86
CA TRP A 110 5.84 1.19 -3.11
C TRP A 110 6.73 1.89 -4.12
N SER A 111 8.06 1.87 -3.92
CA SER A 111 9.00 2.51 -4.86
C SER A 111 8.89 1.94 -6.28
N LYS A 112 8.78 0.62 -6.41
CA LYS A 112 8.58 -0.06 -7.70
C LYS A 112 7.28 0.37 -8.37
N THR A 113 6.21 0.50 -7.58
CA THR A 113 4.90 0.94 -8.08
C THR A 113 4.97 2.38 -8.60
N ILE A 114 5.58 3.30 -7.85
CA ILE A 114 5.77 4.69 -8.25
C ILE A 114 6.61 4.78 -9.54
N GLU A 115 7.73 4.05 -9.62
CA GLU A 115 8.58 4.06 -10.81
C GLU A 115 7.86 3.54 -12.06
N ASN A 116 7.05 2.49 -11.93
CA ASN A 116 6.27 1.96 -13.03
C ASN A 116 5.19 2.95 -13.46
N TRP A 117 4.46 3.53 -12.51
CA TRP A 117 3.45 4.54 -12.79
C TRP A 117 4.04 5.81 -13.45
N LYS A 118 5.20 6.29 -13.00
CA LYS A 118 5.89 7.43 -13.63
C LYS A 118 6.26 7.17 -15.10
N LYS A 119 6.43 5.91 -15.51
CA LYS A 119 6.66 5.57 -16.92
C LYS A 119 5.39 5.65 -17.76
N THR A 120 4.22 5.40 -17.17
CA THR A 120 2.93 5.33 -17.87
C THR A 120 2.22 6.68 -17.97
N ILE A 121 2.41 7.56 -16.98
CA ILE A 121 1.69 8.84 -16.86
C ILE A 121 1.97 9.89 -17.95
N LYS A 122 3.04 9.75 -18.73
CA LYS A 122 3.49 10.77 -19.70
C LYS A 122 2.44 11.21 -20.73
N ASN A 123 1.41 10.40 -20.97
CA ASN A 123 0.34 10.69 -21.93
C ASN A 123 -1.05 10.75 -21.26
N ALA A 124 -1.11 11.11 -19.97
CA ALA A 124 -2.39 11.20 -19.28
C ALA A 124 -3.29 12.24 -19.95
N SER A 125 -4.54 11.84 -20.20
CA SER A 125 -5.55 12.68 -20.90
C SER A 125 -6.44 13.47 -19.96
N SER A 126 -6.50 13.06 -18.69
CA SER A 126 -7.32 13.68 -17.65
C SER A 126 -6.75 13.37 -16.28
N ARG A 127 -7.18 14.15 -15.29
CA ARG A 127 -6.90 13.92 -13.87
C ARG A 127 -7.33 12.52 -13.40
N ASP A 128 -8.52 12.07 -13.78
CA ASP A 128 -8.98 10.72 -13.45
C ASP A 128 -8.09 9.64 -14.09
N ASN A 129 -7.61 9.87 -15.32
CA ASN A 129 -6.69 8.95 -16.00
C ASN A 129 -5.35 8.84 -15.24
N ILE A 130 -4.84 9.93 -14.66
CA ILE A 130 -3.63 9.90 -13.82
C ILE A 130 -3.82 8.95 -12.62
N ILE A 131 -4.95 9.09 -11.93
CA ILE A 131 -5.30 8.30 -10.75
C ILE A 131 -5.56 6.83 -11.14
N ASP A 132 -6.28 6.60 -12.23
CA ASP A 132 -6.58 5.26 -12.74
C ASP A 132 -5.32 4.52 -13.18
N GLN A 133 -4.38 5.20 -13.83
CA GLN A 133 -3.08 4.62 -14.18
C GLN A 133 -2.27 4.27 -12.93
N PHE A 134 -2.32 5.08 -11.87
CA PHE A 134 -1.67 4.75 -10.61
C PHE A 134 -2.27 3.47 -10.02
N ILE A 135 -3.60 3.39 -9.92
CA ILE A 135 -4.32 2.20 -9.43
C ILE A 135 -4.02 0.97 -10.31
N HIS A 136 -3.87 1.15 -11.62
CA HIS A 136 -3.48 0.06 -12.50
C HIS A 136 -2.07 -0.44 -12.20
N SER A 137 -1.10 0.46 -12.02
CA SER A 137 0.27 0.10 -11.67
C SER A 137 0.40 -0.56 -10.30
N THR A 138 -0.44 -0.19 -9.32
CA THR A 138 -0.49 -0.89 -8.03
C THR A 138 -1.02 -2.32 -8.22
N HIS A 139 -2.08 -2.50 -9.00
CA HIS A 139 -2.62 -3.84 -9.32
C HIS A 139 -1.64 -4.71 -10.11
N GLU A 140 -0.91 -4.17 -11.08
CA GLU A 140 0.15 -4.91 -11.77
C GLU A 140 1.23 -5.37 -10.79
N THR A 141 1.66 -4.49 -9.89
CA THR A 141 2.65 -4.84 -8.86
C THR A 141 2.15 -5.99 -7.97
N LEU A 142 0.89 -5.94 -7.55
CA LEU A 142 0.25 -7.01 -6.78
C LEU A 142 0.17 -8.33 -7.58
N GLN A 143 -0.13 -8.29 -8.87
CA GLN A 143 -0.20 -9.47 -9.73
C GLN A 143 1.18 -10.09 -9.99
N THR A 144 2.25 -9.30 -9.97
CA THR A 144 3.62 -9.83 -10.14
C THR A 144 4.12 -10.61 -8.91
N ARG A 145 3.37 -10.61 -7.80
CA ARG A 145 3.69 -11.45 -6.65
C ARG A 145 3.66 -12.91 -7.08
N LYS A 146 4.71 -13.66 -6.70
CA LYS A 146 4.65 -15.12 -6.80
C LYS A 146 3.54 -15.58 -5.87
N HIS A 147 2.43 -16.04 -6.44
CA HIS A 147 1.39 -16.72 -5.69
C HIS A 147 1.86 -18.13 -5.38
N ASP A 148 1.60 -18.60 -4.16
CA ASP A 148 1.72 -20.03 -3.87
C ASP A 148 0.80 -20.77 -4.83
N PRO A 149 1.29 -21.85 -5.47
CA PRO A 149 0.54 -22.54 -6.51
C PRO A 149 -0.79 -22.99 -5.92
N THR A 150 -1.88 -22.53 -6.51
CA THR A 150 -3.22 -22.92 -6.05
C THR A 150 -3.36 -24.44 -6.21
N ILE A 151 -4.18 -25.11 -5.38
CA ILE A 151 -4.42 -26.57 -5.51
C ILE A 151 -4.76 -26.97 -6.95
N SER A 152 -5.50 -26.15 -7.69
CA SER A 152 -5.78 -26.38 -9.11
C SER A 152 -4.54 -26.32 -10.00
N GLU A 153 -3.59 -25.44 -9.70
CA GLU A 153 -2.30 -25.34 -10.40
C GLU A 153 -1.37 -26.48 -10.05
N VAL A 154 -1.34 -26.91 -8.78
CA VAL A 154 -0.63 -28.14 -8.36
C VAL A 154 -1.19 -29.35 -9.10
N LEU A 155 -2.51 -29.52 -9.14
CA LEU A 155 -3.18 -30.59 -9.87
C LEU A 155 -2.93 -30.49 -11.39
N LYS A 156 -2.98 -29.29 -11.97
CA LYS A 156 -2.71 -29.05 -13.40
C LYS A 156 -1.26 -29.31 -13.75
N ASN A 157 -0.30 -28.90 -12.92
CA ASN A 157 1.13 -29.14 -13.12
C ASN A 157 1.44 -30.63 -13.02
N TYR A 158 0.74 -31.37 -12.15
CA TYR A 158 0.81 -32.83 -12.08
C TYR A 158 0.20 -33.51 -13.33
N ALA A 159 -1.02 -33.13 -13.71
CA ALA A 159 -1.69 -33.68 -14.90
C ALA A 159 -0.94 -33.40 -16.21
N THR A 160 -0.20 -32.28 -16.27
CA THR A 160 0.63 -31.90 -17.43
C THR A 160 2.08 -32.39 -17.31
N GLY A 161 2.44 -33.12 -16.25
CA GLY A 161 3.77 -33.70 -16.07
C GLY A 161 4.90 -32.67 -15.87
N LYS A 162 4.57 -31.40 -15.60
CA LYS A 162 5.56 -30.35 -15.31
C LYS A 162 6.06 -30.50 -13.88
N SER A 163 7.03 -31.39 -13.72
CA SER A 163 7.72 -31.66 -12.45
C SER A 163 8.44 -30.41 -11.93
N MET A 164 7.90 -29.79 -10.89
CA MET A 164 8.68 -28.91 -10.03
C MET A 164 9.39 -29.79 -9.00
N SER A 165 10.70 -29.97 -9.19
CA SER A 165 11.67 -30.51 -8.23
C SER A 165 11.18 -31.69 -7.38
N SER A 166 11.50 -32.90 -7.84
CA SER A 166 11.48 -34.12 -7.02
C SER A 166 12.32 -33.91 -5.74
N VAL A 167 11.68 -33.56 -4.63
CA VAL A 167 12.26 -33.77 -3.30
C VAL A 167 12.38 -35.29 -3.14
N LYS A 168 13.60 -35.82 -3.20
CA LYS A 168 13.87 -37.21 -2.80
C LYS A 168 13.79 -37.26 -1.28
N PRO A 169 12.81 -37.96 -0.67
CA PRO A 169 13.01 -38.40 0.69
C PRO A 169 14.00 -39.57 0.64
N GLY A 170 15.11 -39.46 1.36
CA GLY A 170 16.01 -40.58 1.57
C GLY A 170 15.25 -41.70 2.29
N GLY A 171 15.15 -42.86 1.64
CA GLY A 171 14.54 -44.06 2.20
C GLY A 171 14.09 -44.99 1.09
N ASN A 172 14.55 -46.25 1.13
CA ASN A 172 14.33 -47.28 0.13
C ASN A 172 12.88 -47.78 0.07
N GLU A 173 11.94 -46.91 -0.28
CA GLU A 173 10.55 -47.30 -0.51
C GLU A 173 10.08 -46.79 -1.87
N SER A 174 9.56 -47.74 -2.66
CA SER A 174 8.94 -47.51 -3.97
C SER A 174 8.05 -46.26 -3.96
N PRO A 175 8.06 -45.40 -5.00
CA PRO A 175 7.23 -44.21 -5.03
C PRO A 175 5.76 -44.63 -5.00
N ARG A 176 5.11 -44.51 -3.84
CA ARG A 176 3.65 -44.67 -3.74
C ARG A 176 3.02 -43.55 -4.55
N SER A 177 2.10 -43.92 -5.44
CA SER A 177 1.33 -42.97 -6.22
C SER A 177 0.48 -42.12 -5.27
N ILE A 178 0.50 -40.80 -5.42
CA ILE A 178 -0.30 -39.85 -4.62
C ILE A 178 -1.81 -40.10 -4.78
N ALA A 179 -2.25 -40.81 -5.83
CA ALA A 179 -3.63 -41.30 -5.95
C ALA A 179 -4.04 -42.28 -4.83
N GLN A 180 -3.08 -42.76 -4.05
CA GLN A 180 -3.29 -43.64 -2.90
C GLN A 180 -3.18 -42.90 -1.56
N LEU A 181 -2.87 -41.59 -1.57
CA LEU A 181 -2.80 -40.79 -0.36
C LEU A 181 -4.19 -40.28 0.03
N SER A 182 -4.47 -40.35 1.31
CA SER A 182 -5.68 -39.78 1.90
C SER A 182 -5.62 -38.25 1.86
N ILE A 183 -6.79 -37.60 1.82
CA ILE A 183 -6.93 -36.13 1.88
C ILE A 183 -6.21 -35.55 3.12
N PHE A 184 -6.18 -36.30 4.23
CA PHE A 184 -5.45 -35.90 5.44
C PHE A 184 -3.92 -35.92 5.26
N GLU A 185 -3.38 -36.85 4.49
CA GLU A 185 -1.93 -36.94 4.22
C GLU A 185 -1.49 -35.82 3.26
N LEU A 186 -2.39 -35.42 2.35
CA LEU A 186 -2.16 -34.29 1.45
C LEU A 186 -2.08 -32.95 2.19
N GLN A 187 -2.86 -32.77 3.26
CA GLN A 187 -2.79 -31.57 4.10
C GLN A 187 -1.51 -31.45 4.93
N GLN A 188 -0.78 -32.55 5.15
CA GLN A 188 0.43 -32.56 5.96
C GLN A 188 1.70 -32.23 5.15
N ILE A 189 1.59 -32.23 3.82
CA ILE A 189 2.67 -31.94 2.87
C ILE A 189 2.66 -30.45 2.42
N VAL A 190 1.52 -29.76 2.57
CA VAL A 190 1.36 -28.31 2.37
C VAL A 190 1.73 -27.57 3.64
#